data_AF-A0A956SEV8-F1
#
_entry.id   AF-A0A956SEV8-F1
#
_cell.length_a   1.000
_cell.length_b   1.000
_cell.length_c   1.000
_cell.angle_alpha   90.00
_cell.angle_beta   90.00
_cell.angle_gamma   90.00
#
_symmetry.space_group_name_H-M   'P 1'
#
loop_
_entity.id
_entity.type
_entity.pdbx_description
1 polymer ?
#
loop_
_entity_poly.entity_id
_entity_poly.type
_entity_poly.pdbx_seq_one_letter_code
_entity_poly.pdbx_strand_id
1 'polypeptide(L)'
;MRTIGLIGGMSWESTIPYYRQINETVKERLGGLHSAKIVLYSVDFHEIEQLQHGGDWETAGAILAEAARSLEAAGADFVVLCTNTMHKVAASIEAAVTIPLYHIADATGSEIKRAGHSIVGLLGTRFTMEQTFYRGRLSERHGLRVIVPDSEDRDIVHRVIFDELCLGVIQPESRGEFRRIMGKLASEGAQAVILGCTEISLLVSQEDSVVPLFDTTAIHARAAAEEALRP
;
A
#
# COMPACT_ATOMS: atom_id res chain seq x y z
N MET A 1 11.22 16.11 -14.60
CA MET A 1 10.78 15.09 -13.64
C MET A 1 11.05 15.57 -12.23
N ARG A 2 9.98 15.56 -11.43
CA ARG A 2 9.97 15.87 -10.00
C ARG A 2 10.67 14.76 -9.20
N THR A 3 11.22 15.09 -8.04
CA THR A 3 11.89 14.17 -7.11
C THR A 3 10.86 13.53 -6.19
N ILE A 4 10.88 12.20 -6.09
CA ILE A 4 9.96 11.43 -5.24
C ILE A 4 10.61 11.21 -3.87
N GLY A 5 9.92 11.60 -2.80
CA GLY A 5 10.30 11.24 -1.43
C GLY A 5 9.60 9.95 -1.00
N LEU A 6 10.35 8.87 -0.76
CA LEU A 6 9.81 7.61 -0.25
C LEU A 6 10.03 7.50 1.26
N ILE A 7 8.98 7.23 2.01
CA ILE A 7 9.09 6.77 3.40
C ILE A 7 8.86 5.25 3.40
N GLY A 8 9.93 4.48 3.55
CA GLY A 8 9.93 3.01 3.50
C GLY A 8 10.44 2.37 4.78
N GLY A 9 10.79 1.09 4.69
CA GLY A 9 11.22 0.28 5.83
C GLY A 9 10.07 -0.26 6.68
N MET A 10 8.84 -0.38 6.14
CA MET A 10 7.66 -0.87 6.87
C MET A 10 6.87 -1.97 6.12
N SER A 11 7.51 -3.06 5.70
CA SER A 11 8.92 -3.43 5.93
C SER A 11 9.87 -2.99 4.79
N TRP A 12 11.15 -3.34 4.88
CA TRP A 12 12.11 -2.98 3.82
C TRP A 12 11.94 -3.87 2.58
N GLU A 13 11.50 -5.12 2.75
CA GLU A 13 11.21 -6.07 1.69
C GLU A 13 10.20 -5.49 0.69
N SER A 14 9.15 -4.82 1.19
CA SER A 14 8.15 -4.15 0.35
C SER A 14 8.58 -2.80 -0.20
N THR A 15 9.61 -2.18 0.36
CA THR A 15 10.18 -0.93 -0.17
C THR A 15 10.97 -1.16 -1.46
N ILE A 16 11.59 -2.34 -1.63
CA ILE A 16 12.35 -2.70 -2.84
C ILE A 16 11.47 -2.67 -4.09
N PRO A 17 10.27 -3.30 -4.12
CA PRO A 17 9.33 -3.18 -5.23
C PRO A 17 9.02 -1.74 -5.63
N TYR A 18 8.78 -0.83 -4.67
CA TYR A 18 8.56 0.59 -4.97
C TYR A 18 9.73 1.18 -5.76
N TYR A 19 10.96 1.05 -5.24
CA TYR A 19 12.15 1.58 -5.90
C TYR A 19 12.35 1.00 -7.31
N ARG A 20 12.18 -0.31 -7.46
CA ARG A 20 12.31 -1.02 -8.74
C ARG A 20 11.27 -0.52 -9.75
N GLN A 21 9.99 -0.60 -9.39
CA GLN A 21 8.88 -0.31 -10.30
C GLN A 21 8.81 1.16 -10.70
N ILE A 22 9.18 2.08 -9.80
CA ILE A 22 9.28 3.50 -10.13
C ILE A 22 10.36 3.71 -11.22
N ASN A 23 11.55 3.13 -11.04
CA ASN A 23 12.63 3.25 -12.02
C ASN A 23 12.28 2.58 -13.35
N GLU A 24 11.66 1.40 -13.32
CA GLU A 24 11.19 0.70 -14.52
C GLU A 24 10.16 1.52 -15.28
N THR A 25 9.19 2.14 -14.57
CA THR A 25 8.18 3.01 -15.18
C THR A 25 8.83 4.25 -15.82
N VAL A 26 9.78 4.90 -15.14
CA VAL A 26 10.49 6.05 -15.72
C VAL A 26 11.27 5.66 -16.97
N LYS A 27 11.97 4.51 -16.92
CA LYS A 27 12.70 3.97 -18.07
C LYS A 27 11.76 3.64 -19.24
N GLU A 28 10.60 3.06 -18.96
CA GLU A 28 9.57 2.75 -19.96
C GLU A 28 9.07 4.03 -20.65
N ARG A 29 8.83 5.10 -19.87
CA ARG A 29 8.26 6.36 -20.39
C ARG A 29 9.27 7.23 -21.14
N LEU A 30 10.52 7.28 -20.69
CA LEU A 30 11.54 8.19 -21.24
C LEU A 30 12.60 7.50 -22.10
N GLY A 31 12.75 6.18 -22.00
CA GLY A 31 13.73 5.41 -22.76
C GLY A 31 15.19 5.63 -22.35
N GLY A 32 16.11 5.03 -23.10
CA GLY A 32 17.55 5.19 -22.90
C GLY A 32 18.04 4.76 -21.51
N LEU A 33 18.81 5.63 -20.87
CA LEU A 33 19.36 5.44 -19.52
C LEU A 33 18.66 6.29 -18.46
N HIS A 34 17.43 6.75 -18.73
CA HIS A 34 16.66 7.50 -17.74
C HIS A 34 16.31 6.63 -16.53
N SER A 35 16.51 7.19 -15.34
CA SER A 35 16.13 6.63 -14.05
C SER A 35 15.42 7.69 -13.21
N ALA A 36 14.68 7.26 -12.20
CA ALA A 36 13.89 8.14 -11.34
C ALA A 36 14.76 8.96 -10.38
N LYS A 37 14.33 10.19 -10.07
CA LYS A 37 14.90 10.99 -8.97
C LYS A 37 14.18 10.60 -7.68
N ILE A 38 14.88 9.92 -6.77
CA ILE A 38 14.29 9.39 -5.53
C ILE A 38 15.17 9.79 -4.35
N VAL A 39 14.54 10.23 -3.27
CA VAL A 39 15.12 10.25 -1.92
C VAL A 39 14.32 9.25 -1.08
N LEU A 40 15.00 8.32 -0.42
CA LEU A 40 14.37 7.30 0.41
C LEU A 40 14.80 7.49 1.86
N TYR A 41 13.82 7.66 2.75
CA TYR A 41 14.00 7.53 4.19
C TYR A 41 13.48 6.15 4.59
N SER A 42 14.36 5.27 5.07
CA SER A 42 13.98 3.95 5.57
C SER A 42 14.07 3.96 7.09
N VAL A 43 12.94 3.74 7.76
CA VAL A 43 12.89 3.65 9.23
C VAL A 43 13.42 2.27 9.70
N ASP A 44 13.73 2.16 10.99
CA ASP A 44 13.80 0.86 11.66
C ASP A 44 12.35 0.39 11.91
N PHE A 45 11.97 -0.73 11.30
CA PHE A 45 10.59 -1.20 11.39
C PHE A 45 10.19 -1.60 12.81
N HIS A 46 11.15 -2.08 13.62
CA HIS A 46 10.84 -2.58 14.95
C HIS A 46 10.23 -1.49 15.84
N GLU A 47 10.77 -0.26 15.79
CA GLU A 47 10.23 0.87 16.54
C GLU A 47 8.77 1.15 16.14
N ILE A 48 8.49 1.22 14.83
CA ILE A 48 7.15 1.48 14.32
C ILE A 48 6.19 0.35 14.68
N GLU A 49 6.60 -0.91 14.54
CA GLU A 49 5.79 -2.09 14.84
C GLU A 49 5.39 -2.14 16.32
N GLN A 50 6.33 -1.86 17.24
CA GLN A 50 6.03 -1.80 18.68
C GLN A 50 4.99 -0.72 19.00
N LEU A 51 5.07 0.45 18.36
CA LEU A 51 4.09 1.52 18.52
C LEU A 51 2.71 1.14 17.95
N GLN A 52 2.66 0.43 16.81
CA GLN A 52 1.41 -0.08 16.25
C GLN A 52 0.72 -1.05 17.22
N HIS A 53 1.47 -2.00 17.77
CA HIS A 53 0.96 -2.98 18.73
C HIS A 53 0.55 -2.34 20.07
N GLY A 54 1.31 -1.35 20.53
CA GLY A 54 0.98 -0.55 21.71
C GLY A 54 -0.19 0.42 21.51
N GLY A 55 -0.63 0.62 20.27
CA GLY A 55 -1.67 1.60 19.91
C GLY A 55 -1.22 3.05 19.98
N ASP A 56 0.10 3.31 20.05
CA ASP A 56 0.69 4.65 20.12
C ASP A 56 0.87 5.24 18.71
N TRP A 57 -0.25 5.56 18.08
CA TRP A 57 -0.32 6.16 16.75
C TRP A 57 0.16 7.61 16.72
N GLU A 58 0.14 8.30 17.86
CA GLU A 58 0.61 9.68 17.97
C GLU A 58 2.13 9.74 17.81
N THR A 59 2.86 8.93 18.58
CA THR A 59 4.32 8.83 18.46
C THR A 59 4.73 8.30 17.08
N ALA A 60 4.04 7.27 16.57
CA ALA A 60 4.35 6.74 15.25
C ALA A 60 4.11 7.81 14.14
N GLY A 61 3.05 8.61 14.28
CA GLY A 61 2.80 9.75 13.39
C GLY A 61 3.89 10.82 13.46
N ALA A 62 4.40 11.11 14.65
CA ALA A 62 5.49 12.08 14.84
C ALA A 62 6.81 11.62 14.19
N ILE A 63 7.14 10.33 14.28
CA ILE A 63 8.32 9.75 13.63
C ILE A 63 8.22 9.87 12.11
N LEU A 64 7.06 9.49 11.53
CA LEU A 64 6.88 9.57 10.07
C LEU A 64 6.79 11.02 9.56
N ALA A 65 6.27 11.95 10.38
CA ALA A 65 6.29 13.36 10.10
C ALA A 65 7.73 13.92 10.02
N GLU A 66 8.64 13.48 10.90
CA GLU A 66 10.05 13.86 10.84
C GLU A 66 10.76 13.27 9.62
N ALA A 67 10.46 12.01 9.27
CA ALA A 67 10.94 11.41 8.03
C ALA A 67 10.49 12.23 6.80
N ALA A 68 9.24 12.68 6.77
CA ALA A 68 8.71 13.52 5.70
C ALA A 68 9.44 14.88 5.62
N ARG A 69 9.69 15.55 6.76
CA ARG A 69 10.48 16.80 6.81
C ARG A 69 11.89 16.59 6.28
N SER A 70 12.52 15.46 6.63
CA SER A 70 13.84 15.10 6.13
C SER A 70 13.86 14.94 4.60
N LEU A 71 12.80 14.34 4.03
CA LEU A 71 12.66 14.21 2.57
C LEU A 71 12.43 15.57 1.88
N GLU A 72 11.57 16.43 2.44
CA GLU A 72 11.34 17.79 1.93
C GLU A 72 12.63 18.61 1.95
N ALA A 73 13.37 18.59 3.06
CA ALA A 73 14.67 19.25 3.19
C ALA A 73 15.73 18.71 2.21
N ALA A 74 15.62 17.44 1.82
CA ALA A 74 16.46 16.80 0.81
C ALA A 74 16.02 17.10 -0.64
N GLY A 75 14.96 17.88 -0.84
CA GLY A 75 14.49 18.30 -2.17
C GLY A 75 13.48 17.35 -2.82
N ALA A 76 12.73 16.56 -2.03
CA ALA A 76 11.56 15.86 -2.53
C ALA A 76 10.46 16.87 -2.92
N ASP A 77 9.79 16.62 -4.05
CA ASP A 77 8.68 17.46 -4.53
C ASP A 77 7.31 16.93 -4.07
N PHE A 78 7.26 15.70 -3.58
CA PHE A 78 6.09 15.03 -2.98
C PHE A 78 6.53 13.79 -2.21
N VAL A 79 5.68 13.33 -1.28
CA VAL A 79 5.92 12.17 -0.42
C VAL A 79 5.07 10.98 -0.87
N VAL A 80 5.63 9.78 -0.78
CA VAL A 80 4.97 8.49 -0.97
C VAL A 80 5.27 7.65 0.27
N LEU A 81 4.22 7.22 0.97
CA LEU A 81 4.34 6.34 2.12
C LEU A 81 4.25 4.88 1.66
N CYS A 82 5.34 4.12 1.77
CA CYS A 82 5.48 2.78 1.19
C CYS A 82 4.89 1.67 2.09
N THR A 83 3.70 1.89 2.65
CA THR A 83 3.00 0.91 3.50
C THR A 83 1.51 1.22 3.54
N ASN A 84 0.64 0.22 3.62
CA ASN A 84 -0.81 0.46 3.72
C ASN A 84 -1.20 0.93 5.13
N THR A 85 -0.76 0.22 6.17
CA THR A 85 -1.20 0.43 7.56
C THR A 85 -0.89 1.84 8.06
N MET A 86 0.31 2.38 7.79
CA MET A 86 0.71 3.69 8.32
C MET A 86 0.01 4.87 7.66
N HIS A 87 -0.81 4.67 6.62
CA HIS A 87 -1.71 5.73 6.16
C HIS A 87 -2.75 6.12 7.22
N LYS A 88 -2.91 5.33 8.30
CA LYS A 88 -3.64 5.73 9.50
C LYS A 88 -3.14 7.06 10.09
N VAL A 89 -1.84 7.36 9.96
CA VAL A 89 -1.22 8.60 10.45
C VAL A 89 -0.86 9.57 9.31
N ALA A 90 -1.46 9.40 8.12
CA ALA A 90 -1.21 10.25 6.96
C ALA A 90 -1.44 11.74 7.27
N ALA A 91 -2.44 12.08 8.09
CA ALA A 91 -2.72 13.45 8.49
C ALA A 91 -1.54 14.11 9.23
N SER A 92 -0.81 13.36 10.06
CA SER A 92 0.39 13.85 10.76
C SER A 92 1.52 14.17 9.78
N ILE A 93 1.66 13.35 8.73
CA ILE A 93 2.63 13.59 7.65
C ILE A 93 2.22 14.81 6.83
N GLU A 94 0.97 14.88 6.37
CA GLU A 94 0.43 15.99 5.57
C GLU A 94 0.54 17.34 6.31
N ALA A 95 0.36 17.36 7.63
CA ALA A 95 0.50 18.58 8.44
C ALA A 95 1.95 19.02 8.68
N ALA A 96 2.92 18.12 8.48
CA ALA A 96 4.32 18.35 8.82
C ALA A 96 5.17 18.94 7.69
N VAL A 97 4.69 18.85 6.45
CA VAL A 97 5.41 19.29 5.24
C VAL A 97 4.51 20.13 4.35
N THR A 98 5.11 20.90 3.44
CA THR A 98 4.37 21.71 2.46
C THR A 98 4.15 20.99 1.13
N ILE A 99 4.98 19.98 0.83
CA ILE A 99 4.85 19.12 -0.34
C ILE A 99 3.71 18.09 -0.16
N PRO A 100 3.02 17.67 -1.24
CA PRO A 100 1.86 16.79 -1.11
C PRO A 100 2.25 15.36 -0.74
N LEU A 101 1.43 14.70 0.08
CA LEU A 101 1.44 13.25 0.25
C LEU A 101 0.60 12.59 -0.84
N TYR A 102 1.22 11.74 -1.64
CA TYR A 102 0.52 10.88 -2.59
C TYR A 102 -0.01 9.66 -1.84
N HIS A 103 -1.33 9.61 -1.64
CA HIS A 103 -1.96 8.63 -0.76
C HIS A 103 -2.27 7.31 -1.48
N ILE A 104 -1.86 6.18 -0.90
CA ILE A 104 -2.00 4.84 -1.53
C ILE A 104 -3.45 4.50 -1.92
N ALA A 105 -4.42 4.75 -1.01
CA ALA A 105 -5.82 4.47 -1.27
C ALA A 105 -6.40 5.34 -2.40
N ASP A 106 -5.86 6.54 -2.63
CA ASP A 106 -6.32 7.40 -3.72
C ASP A 106 -5.82 6.91 -5.08
N ALA A 107 -4.56 6.45 -5.14
CA ALA A 107 -4.02 5.79 -6.32
C ALA A 107 -4.80 4.51 -6.65
N THR A 108 -5.03 3.66 -5.66
CA THR A 108 -5.79 2.40 -5.81
C THR A 108 -7.25 2.66 -6.19
N GLY A 109 -7.93 3.58 -5.52
CA GLY A 109 -9.34 3.89 -5.81
C GLY A 109 -9.54 4.45 -7.22
N SER A 110 -8.62 5.30 -7.69
CA SER A 110 -8.65 5.85 -9.04
C SER A 110 -8.49 4.76 -10.10
N GLU A 111 -7.56 3.83 -9.88
CA GLU A 111 -7.27 2.73 -10.81
C GLU A 111 -8.44 1.73 -10.91
N ILE A 112 -9.05 1.38 -9.76
CA ILE A 112 -10.24 0.53 -9.72
C ILE A 112 -11.40 1.15 -10.48
N LYS A 113 -11.65 2.46 -10.29
CA LYS A 113 -12.68 3.18 -11.03
C LYS A 113 -12.40 3.24 -12.52
N ARG A 114 -11.14 3.45 -12.91
CA ARG A 114 -10.72 3.45 -14.31
C ARG A 114 -10.95 2.09 -14.98
N ALA A 115 -10.83 1.00 -14.21
CA ALA A 115 -11.15 -0.36 -14.64
C ALA A 115 -12.67 -0.67 -14.67
N GLY A 116 -13.53 0.26 -14.25
CA GLY A 116 -14.99 0.11 -14.30
C GLY A 116 -15.59 -0.69 -13.14
N HIS A 117 -14.85 -0.87 -12.05
CA HIS A 117 -15.34 -1.58 -10.85
C HIS A 117 -15.85 -0.59 -9.79
N SER A 118 -16.85 -1.04 -9.02
CA SER A 118 -17.54 -0.25 -8.00
C SER A 118 -17.68 -0.98 -6.66
N ILE A 119 -17.58 -2.31 -6.65
CA ILE A 119 -17.61 -3.15 -5.44
C ILE A 119 -16.32 -3.94 -5.40
N VAL A 120 -15.56 -3.83 -4.31
CA VAL A 120 -14.24 -4.46 -4.18
C VAL A 120 -14.08 -5.18 -2.85
N GLY A 121 -13.43 -6.34 -2.89
CA GLY A 121 -12.93 -7.02 -1.70
C GLY A 121 -11.62 -6.36 -1.24
N LEU A 122 -11.39 -6.29 0.07
CA LEU A 122 -10.14 -5.78 0.63
C LEU A 122 -9.48 -6.84 1.52
N LEU A 123 -8.29 -7.28 1.13
CA LEU A 123 -7.41 -8.11 1.94
C LEU A 123 -6.23 -7.27 2.43
N GLY A 124 -5.88 -7.40 3.69
CA GLY A 124 -4.78 -6.64 4.30
C GLY A 124 -4.61 -7.03 5.76
N THR A 125 -3.85 -6.26 6.52
CA THR A 125 -3.81 -6.43 7.98
C THR A 125 -5.21 -6.23 8.58
N ARG A 126 -5.46 -6.74 9.80
CA ARG A 126 -6.70 -6.48 10.52
C ARG A 126 -6.98 -4.98 10.63
N PHE A 127 -5.94 -4.16 10.87
CA PHE A 127 -6.06 -2.70 10.91
C PHE A 127 -6.59 -2.12 9.61
N THR A 128 -5.99 -2.48 8.46
CA THR A 128 -6.39 -2.00 7.14
C THR A 128 -7.79 -2.47 6.76
N MET A 129 -8.12 -3.72 7.09
CA MET A 129 -9.44 -4.26 6.81
C MET A 129 -10.49 -3.59 7.69
N GLU A 130 -10.32 -3.51 9.02
CA GLU A 130 -11.38 -3.15 9.97
C GLU A 130 -11.54 -1.64 10.21
N GLN A 131 -10.47 -0.85 10.12
CA GLN A 131 -10.50 0.56 10.46
C GLN A 131 -10.87 1.47 9.28
N THR A 132 -11.38 2.66 9.58
CA THR A 132 -11.94 3.58 8.58
C THR A 132 -10.91 4.28 7.70
N PHE A 133 -9.64 4.40 8.10
CA PHE A 133 -8.65 5.22 7.38
C PHE A 133 -8.44 4.78 5.92
N TYR A 134 -8.58 3.48 5.62
CA TYR A 134 -8.45 2.94 4.28
C TYR A 134 -9.82 2.77 3.60
N ARG A 135 -10.71 1.94 4.18
CA ARG A 135 -12.04 1.67 3.61
C ARG A 135 -12.88 2.94 3.47
N GLY A 136 -12.82 3.82 4.46
CA GLY A 136 -13.58 5.07 4.50
C GLY A 136 -13.11 5.98 3.38
N ARG A 137 -11.78 6.12 3.20
CA ARG A 137 -11.23 6.91 2.09
C ARG A 137 -11.64 6.37 0.71
N LEU A 138 -11.61 5.04 0.51
CA LEU A 138 -12.10 4.42 -0.73
C LEU A 138 -13.59 4.68 -0.97
N SER A 139 -14.43 4.56 0.07
CA SER A 139 -15.87 4.79 -0.06
C SER A 139 -16.21 6.27 -0.23
N GLU A 140 -15.67 7.16 0.60
CA GLU A 140 -16.01 8.57 0.65
C GLU A 140 -15.44 9.36 -0.52
N ARG A 141 -14.18 9.10 -0.91
CA ARG A 141 -13.53 9.85 -2.02
C ARG A 141 -13.72 9.21 -3.37
N HIS A 142 -13.84 7.89 -3.43
CA HIS A 142 -13.91 7.16 -4.70
C HIS A 142 -15.27 6.55 -4.98
N GLY A 143 -16.19 6.51 -4.02
CA GLY A 143 -17.52 5.92 -4.22
C GLY A 143 -17.51 4.39 -4.32
N LEU A 144 -16.46 3.75 -3.79
CA LEU A 144 -16.32 2.30 -3.83
C LEU A 144 -17.03 1.65 -2.64
N ARG A 145 -17.82 0.60 -2.90
CA ARG A 145 -18.31 -0.28 -1.85
C ARG A 145 -17.22 -1.29 -1.51
N VAL A 146 -16.71 -1.23 -0.29
CA VAL A 146 -15.65 -2.13 0.18
C VAL A 146 -16.25 -3.28 1.00
N ILE A 147 -16.00 -4.51 0.57
CA ILE A 147 -16.34 -5.75 1.28
C ILE A 147 -15.05 -6.28 1.92
N VAL A 148 -15.14 -6.75 3.16
CA VAL A 148 -14.03 -7.41 3.85
C VAL A 148 -14.45 -8.83 4.26
N PRO A 149 -13.49 -9.76 4.45
CA PRO A 149 -13.80 -11.09 4.97
C PRO A 149 -14.48 -11.03 6.34
N ASP A 150 -15.08 -12.13 6.78
CA ASP A 150 -15.60 -12.25 8.15
C ASP A 150 -14.47 -12.31 9.19
N SER A 151 -14.81 -12.34 10.48
CA SER A 151 -13.81 -12.28 11.55
C SER A 151 -12.79 -13.42 11.49
N GLU A 152 -13.23 -14.66 11.22
CA GLU A 152 -12.34 -15.82 11.17
C GLU A 152 -11.37 -15.71 9.98
N ASP A 153 -11.88 -15.33 8.81
CA ASP A 153 -11.08 -15.13 7.62
C ASP A 153 -10.10 -13.96 7.77
N ARG A 154 -10.50 -12.87 8.45
CA ARG A 154 -9.60 -11.74 8.75
C ARG A 154 -8.45 -12.12 9.68
N ASP A 155 -8.71 -13.00 10.63
CA ASP A 155 -7.70 -13.50 11.56
C ASP A 155 -6.67 -14.37 10.85
N ILE A 156 -7.12 -15.23 9.92
CA ILE A 156 -6.23 -16.01 9.06
C ILE A 156 -5.33 -15.10 8.22
N VAL A 157 -5.92 -14.12 7.51
CA VAL A 157 -5.16 -13.18 6.67
C VAL A 157 -4.13 -12.41 7.50
N HIS A 158 -4.51 -11.91 8.67
CA HIS A 158 -3.62 -11.16 9.54
C HIS A 158 -2.46 -12.02 10.06
N ARG A 159 -2.74 -13.24 10.55
CA ARG A 159 -1.72 -14.20 11.01
C ARG A 159 -0.73 -14.52 9.89
N VAL A 160 -1.21 -14.86 8.70
CA VAL A 160 -0.36 -15.22 7.55
C VAL A 160 0.56 -14.04 7.18
N ILE A 161 0.06 -12.80 7.20
CA ILE A 161 0.88 -11.62 6.90
C ILE A 161 2.06 -11.53 7.88
N PHE A 162 1.81 -11.56 9.19
CA PHE A 162 2.85 -11.33 10.19
C PHE A 162 3.75 -12.55 10.44
N ASP A 163 3.16 -13.73 10.60
CA ASP A 163 3.86 -14.94 11.03
C ASP A 163 4.56 -15.66 9.87
N GLU A 164 4.21 -15.33 8.62
CA GLU A 164 4.76 -15.98 7.43
C GLU A 164 5.34 -14.96 6.45
N LEU A 165 4.51 -14.09 5.87
CA LEU A 165 4.93 -13.27 4.72
C LEU A 165 5.95 -12.19 5.10
N CYS A 166 5.79 -11.52 6.24
CA CYS A 166 6.77 -10.57 6.78
C CYS A 166 8.11 -11.24 7.15
N LEU A 167 8.15 -12.56 7.29
CA LEU A 167 9.37 -13.35 7.53
C LEU A 167 9.91 -13.99 6.24
N GLY A 168 9.32 -13.67 5.08
CA GLY A 168 9.69 -14.25 3.78
C GLY A 168 9.30 -15.72 3.61
N VAL A 169 8.39 -16.24 4.45
CA VAL A 169 7.91 -17.62 4.40
C VAL A 169 6.66 -17.71 3.54
N ILE A 170 6.65 -18.59 2.55
CA ILE A 170 5.50 -18.81 1.65
C ILE A 170 5.01 -20.24 1.77
N GLN A 171 3.78 -20.41 2.27
CA GLN A 171 3.16 -21.72 2.48
C GLN A 171 2.04 -21.99 1.45
N PRO A 172 2.03 -23.16 0.78
CA PRO A 172 0.93 -23.57 -0.09
C PRO A 172 -0.45 -23.59 0.59
N GLU A 173 -0.49 -23.95 1.87
CA GLU A 173 -1.70 -24.00 2.70
C GLU A 173 -2.30 -22.59 2.85
N SER A 174 -1.46 -21.61 3.19
CA SER A 174 -1.85 -20.20 3.29
C SER A 174 -2.35 -19.65 1.94
N ARG A 175 -1.73 -20.05 0.82
CA ARG A 175 -2.26 -19.72 -0.52
C ARG A 175 -3.65 -20.32 -0.74
N GLY A 176 -3.87 -21.57 -0.30
CA GLY A 176 -5.17 -22.22 -0.34
C GLY A 176 -6.25 -21.44 0.41
N GLU A 177 -5.94 -20.95 1.60
CA GLU A 177 -6.84 -20.10 2.38
C GLU A 177 -7.13 -18.77 1.67
N PHE A 178 -6.12 -18.10 1.11
CA PHE A 178 -6.36 -16.86 0.37
C PHE A 178 -7.24 -17.07 -0.87
N ARG A 179 -7.06 -18.18 -1.62
CA ARG A 179 -7.95 -18.55 -2.73
C ARG A 179 -9.39 -18.71 -2.26
N ARG A 180 -9.61 -19.43 -1.15
CA ARG A 180 -10.93 -19.64 -0.55
C ARG A 180 -11.59 -18.31 -0.17
N ILE A 181 -10.84 -17.44 0.52
CA ILE A 181 -11.33 -16.13 0.99
C ILE A 181 -11.65 -15.21 -0.19
N MET A 182 -10.79 -15.14 -1.21
CA MET A 182 -11.07 -14.35 -2.43
C MET A 182 -12.30 -14.87 -3.18
N GLY A 183 -12.47 -16.19 -3.26
CA GLY A 183 -13.66 -16.81 -3.85
C GLY A 183 -14.95 -16.45 -3.10
N LYS A 184 -14.90 -16.37 -1.77
CA LYS A 184 -16.01 -15.93 -0.93
C LYS A 184 -16.33 -14.45 -1.11
N LEU A 185 -15.32 -13.58 -1.15
CA LEU A 185 -15.53 -12.16 -1.46
C LEU A 185 -16.19 -11.97 -2.83
N ALA A 186 -15.77 -12.75 -3.84
CA ALA A 186 -16.37 -12.73 -5.17
C ALA A 186 -17.83 -13.20 -5.15
N SER A 187 -18.17 -14.26 -4.41
CA SER A 187 -19.56 -14.73 -4.28
C SER A 187 -20.46 -13.75 -3.51
N GLU A 188 -19.88 -12.92 -2.65
CA GLU A 188 -20.56 -11.79 -1.98
C GLU A 188 -20.68 -10.54 -2.85
N GLY A 189 -20.19 -10.58 -4.09
CA GLY A 189 -20.37 -9.54 -5.10
C GLY A 189 -19.16 -8.62 -5.30
N ALA A 190 -17.99 -8.93 -4.74
CA ALA A 190 -16.76 -8.23 -5.09
C ALA A 190 -16.44 -8.43 -6.58
N GLN A 191 -16.23 -7.33 -7.30
CA GLN A 191 -15.89 -7.33 -8.72
C GLN A 191 -14.37 -7.38 -8.96
N ALA A 192 -13.60 -7.08 -7.90
CA ALA A 192 -12.16 -7.11 -7.85
C ALA A 192 -11.71 -7.24 -6.39
N VAL A 193 -10.45 -7.64 -6.16
CA VAL A 193 -9.86 -7.72 -4.81
C VAL A 193 -8.62 -6.84 -4.72
N ILE A 194 -8.57 -5.98 -3.70
CA ILE A 194 -7.42 -5.16 -3.35
C ILE A 194 -6.47 -5.98 -2.48
N LEU A 195 -5.20 -6.05 -2.90
CA LEU A 195 -4.11 -6.57 -2.10
C LEU A 195 -3.53 -5.40 -1.26
N GLY A 196 -4.21 -5.11 -0.15
CA GLY A 196 -3.94 -4.02 0.80
C GLY A 196 -2.83 -4.29 1.80
N CYS A 197 -1.93 -5.21 1.48
CA CYS A 197 -0.64 -5.41 2.13
C CYS A 197 0.35 -5.82 1.04
N THR A 198 1.51 -5.20 1.05
CA THR A 198 2.55 -5.33 0.02
C THR A 198 3.08 -6.75 -0.11
N GLU A 199 2.99 -7.53 0.95
CA GLU A 199 3.47 -8.90 1.05
C GLU A 199 2.47 -9.91 0.47
N ILE A 200 1.18 -9.55 0.34
CA ILE A 200 0.15 -10.48 -0.17
C ILE A 200 0.44 -10.88 -1.62
N SER A 201 0.97 -9.97 -2.43
CA SER A 201 1.34 -10.28 -3.83
C SER A 201 2.55 -11.21 -3.95
N LEU A 202 3.26 -11.49 -2.85
CA LEU A 202 4.25 -12.58 -2.80
C LEU A 202 3.57 -13.96 -2.74
N LEU A 203 2.40 -14.04 -2.08
CA LEU A 203 1.68 -15.29 -1.85
C LEU A 203 0.74 -15.66 -3.01
N VAL A 204 -0.02 -14.67 -3.50
CA VAL A 204 -1.08 -14.85 -4.50
C VAL A 204 -0.87 -13.99 -5.74
N SER A 205 -1.37 -14.51 -6.87
CA SER A 205 -1.30 -13.94 -8.20
C SER A 205 -2.69 -13.95 -8.86
N GLN A 206 -2.81 -13.39 -10.07
CA GLN A 206 -4.09 -13.38 -10.78
C GLN A 206 -4.63 -14.80 -11.06
N GLU A 207 -3.77 -15.82 -11.18
CA GLU A 207 -4.18 -17.22 -11.36
C GLU A 207 -4.88 -17.81 -10.14
N ASP A 208 -4.71 -17.18 -8.97
CA ASP A 208 -5.32 -17.58 -7.70
C ASP A 208 -6.70 -16.96 -7.47
N SER A 209 -7.18 -16.09 -8.36
CA SER A 209 -8.41 -15.33 -8.18
C SER A 209 -9.32 -15.38 -9.40
N VAL A 210 -10.61 -15.52 -9.13
CA VAL A 210 -11.67 -15.48 -10.15
C VAL A 210 -12.06 -14.04 -10.56
N VAL A 211 -11.60 -13.04 -9.81
CA VAL A 211 -11.78 -11.61 -10.10
C VAL A 211 -10.43 -10.91 -10.20
N PRO A 212 -10.33 -9.74 -10.89
CA PRO A 212 -9.09 -8.99 -11.00
C PRO A 212 -8.48 -8.63 -9.63
N LEU A 213 -7.16 -8.73 -9.53
CA LEU A 213 -6.40 -8.33 -8.35
C LEU A 213 -5.77 -6.95 -8.55
N PHE A 214 -5.86 -6.10 -7.52
CA PHE A 214 -5.28 -4.76 -7.50
C PHE A 214 -4.18 -4.72 -6.44
N ASP A 215 -2.93 -4.89 -6.87
CA ASP A 215 -1.75 -4.75 -6.01
C ASP A 215 -1.50 -3.27 -5.69
N THR A 216 -1.75 -2.90 -4.44
CA THR A 216 -1.60 -1.52 -3.97
C THR A 216 -0.18 -0.99 -4.13
N THR A 217 0.84 -1.84 -3.95
CA THR A 217 2.26 -1.52 -4.16
C THR A 217 2.51 -1.09 -5.59
N ALA A 218 2.12 -1.95 -6.53
CA ALA A 218 2.36 -1.76 -7.95
C ALA A 218 1.62 -0.53 -8.48
N ILE A 219 0.36 -0.37 -8.07
CA ILE A 219 -0.45 0.78 -8.45
C ILE A 219 0.17 2.06 -7.90
N HIS A 220 0.58 2.07 -6.63
CA HIS A 220 1.10 3.27 -5.98
C HIS A 220 2.46 3.68 -6.53
N ALA A 221 3.38 2.74 -6.73
CA ALA A 221 4.68 2.96 -7.33
C ALA A 221 4.56 3.51 -8.76
N ARG A 222 3.70 2.89 -9.59
CA ARG A 222 3.46 3.35 -10.96
C ARG A 222 2.83 4.74 -10.99
N ALA A 223 1.84 4.99 -10.14
CA ALA A 223 1.18 6.29 -10.06
C ALA A 223 2.14 7.39 -9.59
N ALA A 224 3.03 7.10 -8.63
CA ALA A 224 4.06 8.02 -8.20
C ALA A 224 5.05 8.35 -9.33
N ALA A 225 5.48 7.35 -10.11
CA ALA A 225 6.34 7.58 -11.27
C ALA A 225 5.63 8.42 -12.35
N GLU A 226 4.37 8.15 -12.66
CA GLU A 226 3.59 8.95 -13.61
C GLU A 226 3.39 10.39 -13.12
N GLU A 227 3.15 10.61 -11.83
CA GLU A 227 3.07 11.94 -11.22
C GLU A 227 4.40 12.70 -11.33
N ALA A 228 5.53 12.02 -11.10
CA ALA A 228 6.85 12.64 -11.22
C ALA A 228 7.17 13.11 -12.66
N LEU A 229 6.57 12.46 -13.65
CA LEU A 229 6.74 12.76 -15.07
C LEU A 229 5.75 13.83 -15.60
N ARG A 230 4.78 14.26 -14.80
CA ARG A 230 3.90 15.37 -15.21
C ARG A 230 4.72 16.66 -15.41
N PRO A 231 4.35 17.46 -16.44
CA PRO A 231 5.05 18.69 -16.78
C PRO A 231 4.93 19.77 -15.70
#